data_AF-A0A7C6DN63-F1
#
_entry.id   AF-A0A7C6DN63-F1
#
_cell.length_a   1.000
_cell.length_b   1.000
_cell.length_c   1.000
_cell.angle_alpha   90.00
_cell.angle_beta   90.00
_cell.angle_gamma   90.00
#
_symmetry.space_group_name_H-M   'P 1'
#
loop_
_entity.id
_entity.type
_entity.pdbx_description
1 polymer ?
#
loop_
_entity_poly.entity_id
_entity_poly.type
_entity_poly.pdbx_seq_one_letter_code
_entity_poly.pdbx_strand_id
1 'polypeptide(L)' 'MQYRTLGRTGANVSVVGFGGAPSGLRNYLGKWEPESDEASRLVESAIHRAVELGINYFDTAPGY' A
#
# COMPACT_ATOMS: atom_id res chain seq x y z
N MET A 1 5.39 13.96 7.11
CA MET A 1 4.61 12.80 7.59
C MET A 1 4.40 12.90 9.10
N GLN A 2 3.26 12.42 9.63
CA GLN A 2 3.02 12.26 11.07
C GLN A 2 3.08 10.78 11.45
N TYR A 3 3.59 10.49 12.65
CA TYR A 3 3.77 9.11 13.14
C TYR A 3 3.17 8.92 14.53
N ARG A 4 2.77 7.68 14.85
CA ARG A 4 2.27 7.26 16.17
C ARG A 4 2.76 5.84 16.49
N THR A 5 2.86 5.53 17.78
CA THR A 5 3.12 4.15 18.23
C THR A 5 1.92 3.25 17.95
N LEU A 6 2.14 2.11 17.29
CA LEU A 6 1.11 1.12 17.05
C LEU A 6 0.82 0.33 18.33
N GLY A 7 -0.21 0.73 19.06
CA GLY A 7 -0.61 0.06 20.30
C GLY A 7 0.55 -0.02 21.31
N ARG A 8 0.91 -1.25 21.73
CA ARG A 8 2.03 -1.51 22.64
C ARG A 8 3.24 -2.17 21.97
N THR A 9 3.33 -2.14 20.64
CA THR A 9 4.38 -2.86 19.89
C THR A 9 5.72 -2.13 19.88
N GLY A 10 5.74 -0.84 20.23
CA GLY A 10 6.92 0.02 20.09
C GLY A 10 7.20 0.48 18.66
N ALA A 11 6.48 -0.04 17.65
CA ALA A 11 6.63 0.39 16.27
C ALA A 11 6.06 1.80 16.08
N ASN A 12 6.87 2.72 15.54
CA ASN A 12 6.43 4.07 15.17
C ASN A 12 6.01 4.11 13.70
N VAL A 13 4.70 4.14 13.46
CA VAL A 13 4.11 4.00 12.12
C VAL A 13 3.48 5.31 11.64
N SER A 14 3.46 5.52 10.33
CA SER A 14 2.78 6.65 9.71
C SER A 14 1.28 6.58 10.02
N VAL A 15 0.66 7.72 10.35
CA VAL A 15 -0.78 7.76 10.69
C VAL A 15 -1.69 7.44 9.50
N VAL A 16 -1.13 7.50 8.28
CA VAL A 16 -1.73 7.00 7.04
C VAL A 16 -0.87 5.84 6.54
N GLY A 17 -1.51 4.73 6.19
CA GLY A 17 -0.87 3.57 5.58
C GLY A 17 -1.16 3.45 4.08
N PHE A 18 -0.43 2.57 3.41
CA PHE A 18 -0.67 2.16 2.02
C PHE A 18 -1.44 0.84 2.00
N GLY A 19 -2.63 0.82 1.39
CA GLY A 19 -3.48 -0.38 1.31
C GLY A 19 -3.24 -1.18 0.03
N GLY A 20 -3.10 -2.50 0.14
CA GLY A 20 -2.76 -3.40 -0.97
C GLY A 20 -3.94 -3.91 -1.81
N ALA A 21 -5.17 -3.92 -1.29
CA ALA A 21 -6.32 -4.52 -1.98
C ALA A 21 -6.55 -4.00 -3.42
N PRO A 22 -6.53 -2.68 -3.71
CA PRO A 22 -6.67 -2.19 -5.08
C PRO A 22 -5.55 -2.61 -6.03
N SER A 23 -4.38 -2.96 -5.51
CA SER A 23 -3.23 -3.37 -6.31
C SER A 23 -3.37 -4.81 -6.82
N GLY A 24 -3.86 -5.72 -5.98
CA GLY A 24 -3.94 -7.16 -6.29
C GLY A 24 -5.31 -7.64 -6.75
N LEU A 25 -6.39 -6.94 -6.42
CA LEU A 25 -7.75 -7.38 -6.75
C LEU A 25 -8.21 -6.85 -8.12
N ARG A 26 -8.48 -7.78 -9.04
CA ARG A 26 -9.13 -7.49 -10.31
C ARG A 26 -10.49 -6.81 -10.08
N ASN A 27 -10.68 -5.67 -10.75
CA ASN A 27 -11.94 -4.91 -10.75
C ASN A 27 -12.49 -4.46 -9.38
N TYR A 28 -11.64 -4.29 -8.36
CA TYR A 28 -12.11 -3.93 -7.01
C TYR A 28 -12.71 -2.51 -6.89
N LEU A 29 -12.01 -1.50 -7.43
CA LEU A 29 -12.48 -0.10 -7.42
C LEU A 29 -12.90 0.40 -8.82
N GLY A 30 -12.70 -0.42 -9.86
CA GLY A 30 -12.89 -0.05 -11.26
C GLY A 30 -12.05 -0.97 -12.15
N LYS A 31 -12.12 -0.77 -13.48
CA LYS A 31 -11.41 -1.62 -14.44
C LYS A 31 -9.91 -1.72 -14.10
N TRP A 32 -9.45 -2.92 -13.74
CA TRP A 32 -8.08 -3.17 -13.32
C TRP A 32 -7.67 -4.62 -13.59
N GLU A 33 -6.50 -4.81 -14.20
CA GLU A 33 -5.91 -6.12 -14.51
C GLU A 33 -4.57 -6.26 -13.76
N PRO A 34 -4.59 -6.81 -12.53
CA PRO A 34 -3.45 -6.79 -11.62
C PRO A 34 -2.24 -7.60 -12.13
N GLU A 35 -2.47 -8.62 -12.97
CA GLU A 35 -1.43 -9.47 -13.54
C GLU A 35 -0.78 -8.85 -14.80
N SER A 36 -1.17 -7.64 -15.22
CA SER A 36 -0.54 -6.96 -16.35
C SER A 36 0.79 -6.31 -15.96
N ASP A 37 1.72 -6.24 -16.92
CA ASP A 37 3.01 -5.54 -16.73
C ASP A 37 2.82 -4.05 -16.41
N GLU A 38 1.76 -3.44 -16.97
CA GLU A 38 1.41 -2.04 -16.70
C GLU A 38 0.96 -1.86 -15.25
N ALA A 39 0.05 -2.71 -14.76
CA ALA A 39 -0.38 -2.70 -13.38
C ALA A 39 0.82 -2.86 -12.42
N SER A 40 1.71 -3.81 -12.70
CA SER A 40 2.91 -4.04 -11.90
C SER A 40 3.79 -2.78 -11.78
N ARG A 41 4.07 -2.10 -12.91
CA ARG A 41 4.86 -0.86 -12.91
C ARG A 41 4.18 0.30 -12.18
N LEU A 42 2.85 0.41 -12.32
CA LEU A 42 2.08 1.46 -11.63
C LEU A 42 2.05 1.24 -10.12
N VAL A 43 1.84 -0.01 -9.68
CA VAL A 43 1.86 -0.37 -8.26
C VAL A 43 3.25 -0.16 -7.66
N GLU A 44 4.31 -0.58 -8.35
CA GLU A 44 5.70 -0.34 -7.93
C GLU A 44 5.97 1.17 -7.76
N SER A 45 5.59 1.98 -8.75
CA SER A 45 5.74 3.44 -8.70
C SER A 45 4.95 4.06 -7.52
N ALA A 46 3.74 3.56 -7.25
CA ALA A 46 2.92 4.02 -6.13
C ALA A 46 3.55 3.66 -4.78
N ILE A 47 4.13 2.47 -4.64
CA ILE A 47 4.86 2.04 -3.44
C ILE A 47 6.09 2.93 -3.21
N HIS A 48 6.91 3.15 -4.24
CA HIS A 48 8.06 4.04 -4.13
C HIS A 48 7.65 5.45 -3.71
N ARG A 49 6.60 6.00 -4.33
CA ARG A 49 6.09 7.31 -3.98
C ARG A 49 5.58 7.38 -2.54
N ALA A 50 4.91 6.33 -2.05
CA ALA A 50 4.47 6.24 -0.67
C ALA A 50 5.66 6.31 0.31
N VAL A 51 6.74 5.57 0.02
CA VAL A 51 7.98 5.59 0.81
C VAL A 51 8.63 6.97 0.80
N GLU A 52 8.75 7.63 -0.36
CA GLU A 52 9.28 9.00 -0.48
C GLU A 52 8.50 10.02 0.36
N LEU A 53 7.19 9.85 0.47
CA LEU A 53 6.31 10.70 1.28
C LEU A 53 6.40 10.38 2.79
N GLY A 54 7.12 9.33 3.17
CA GLY A 54 7.35 8.89 4.53
C GLY A 54 6.36 7.86 5.06
N ILE A 55 5.51 7.27 4.20
CA ILE A 55 4.64 6.16 4.61
C ILE A 55 5.51 4.93 4.90
N ASN A 56 5.37 4.37 6.10
CA ASN A 56 6.12 3.20 6.54
C ASN A 56 5.23 2.06 7.03
N TYR A 57 3.91 2.16 6.83
CA TYR A 57 2.93 1.14 7.19
C TYR A 57 2.15 0.70 5.96
N PHE A 58 2.24 -0.59 5.63
CA PHE A 58 1.66 -1.19 4.43
C PHE A 58 0.74 -2.33 4.85
N ASP A 59 -0.52 -2.27 4.41
CA ASP A 59 -1.55 -3.27 4.68
C ASP A 59 -1.68 -4.22 3.49
N THR A 60 -1.62 -5.53 3.76
CA THR A 60 -1.82 -6.58 2.76
C THR A 60 -2.41 -7.84 3.39
N ALA A 61 -2.94 -8.73 2.57
CA ALA A 61 -3.50 -10.01 3.00
C ALA A 61 -3.40 -11.06 1.86
N PRO A 62 -3.42 -12.38 2.17
CA PRO A 62 -3.42 -13.42 1.14
C PRO A 62 -4.60 -13.39 0.17
N GLY A 63 -5.70 -12.74 0.56
CA GLY A 63 -6.90 -12.58 -0.27
C GLY A 63 -6.93 -11.28 -1.07
N TYR A 64 -5.86 -10.47 -1.04
CA TYR A 64 -5.70 -9.28 -1.88
C TYR A 64 -5.01 -9.62 -3.18
#